data_AF-A0A7S4NU03-F1
#
_entry.id   AF-A0A7S4NU03-F1
#
_cell.length_a   1.000
_cell.length_b   1.000
_cell.length_c   1.000
_cell.angle_alpha   90.00
_cell.angle_beta   90.00
_cell.angle_gamma   90.00
#
_symmetry.space_group_name_H-M   'P 1'
#
loop_
_entity.id
_entity.type
_entity.pdbx_description
1 polymer ?
#
loop_
_entity_poly.entity_id
_entity_poly.type
_entity_poly.pdbx_seq_one_letter_code
_entity_poly.pdbx_strand_id
1 'polypeptide(L)'
;IWFTEKENVESNEMIVNLLVKPLSKLPPSPETNLSAIQAMFHTIPSIYFTSKELLKRLEEDYFNQGYAAKSSLGDIFLEMGEYLKVYAPLLNKYDSKEITKEREVNPHFAKLVDDFEKKCHGTIEFYLARLMQRPTKYPLLISAVLKKTPETHPERESLERAYSFVKKIAGWWNEQRRKVDRQGRLLEKEGRLMIPLVLPSRLLLEDIECKADFKQRCVLEKIKFCVCSDILILSTPPPLSSLSGRESGKGGEKGGEREQFLLALQLRDVCLFDIPDLIRPE
;
A
#
# COMPACT_ATOMS: atom_id res chain seq x y z
N ILE A 1 23.84 5.79 -10.10
CA ILE A 1 22.39 6.12 -9.97
C ILE A 1 21.78 6.30 -11.35
N TRP A 2 22.29 7.24 -12.15
CA TRP A 2 21.90 7.51 -13.54
C TRP A 2 21.58 6.25 -14.37
N PHE A 3 22.53 5.32 -14.52
CA PHE A 3 22.35 4.11 -15.34
C PHE A 3 21.11 3.30 -14.94
N THR A 4 20.91 3.06 -13.63
CA THR A 4 19.73 2.33 -13.14
C THR A 4 18.42 3.11 -13.26
N GLU A 5 18.47 4.45 -13.35
CA GLU A 5 17.29 5.26 -13.63
C GLU A 5 16.93 5.20 -15.11
N LYS A 6 17.94 5.15 -15.99
CA LYS A 6 17.72 4.92 -17.43
C LYS A 6 16.97 3.61 -17.68
N GLU A 7 17.46 2.50 -17.10
CA GLU A 7 16.77 1.20 -17.19
C GLU A 7 15.36 1.23 -16.59
N ASN A 8 15.14 2.03 -15.54
CA ASN A 8 13.81 2.21 -14.92
C ASN A 8 12.86 2.96 -15.86
N VAL A 9 13.31 4.04 -16.50
CA VAL A 9 12.50 4.81 -17.47
C VAL A 9 12.16 3.96 -18.68
N GLU A 10 13.11 3.20 -19.23
CA GLU A 10 12.89 2.28 -20.35
C GLU A 10 11.85 1.21 -19.98
N SER A 11 11.95 0.62 -18.78
CA SER A 11 10.98 -0.35 -18.28
C SER A 11 9.58 0.27 -18.11
N ASN A 12 9.50 1.49 -17.57
CA ASN A 12 8.24 2.19 -17.37
C ASN A 12 7.60 2.59 -18.71
N GLU A 13 8.40 2.96 -19.70
CA GLU A 13 7.93 3.24 -21.06
C GLU A 13 7.30 2.00 -21.70
N MET A 14 7.92 0.82 -21.55
CA MET A 14 7.33 -0.44 -22.01
C MET A 14 5.97 -0.68 -21.36
N ILE A 15 5.85 -0.52 -20.03
CA ILE A 15 4.57 -0.67 -19.32
C ILE A 15 3.53 0.32 -19.88
N VAL A 16 3.88 1.59 -20.04
CA VAL A 16 2.96 2.61 -20.56
C VAL A 16 2.49 2.28 -21.98
N ASN A 17 3.42 1.95 -22.88
CA ASN A 17 3.11 1.81 -24.30
C ASN A 17 2.49 0.46 -24.67
N LEU A 18 2.93 -0.62 -24.01
CA LEU A 18 2.53 -1.98 -24.35
C LEU A 18 1.42 -2.53 -23.47
N LEU A 19 1.19 -1.96 -22.28
CA LEU A 19 0.16 -2.41 -21.34
C LEU A 19 -0.90 -1.33 -21.08
N VAL A 20 -0.52 -0.16 -20.57
CA VAL A 20 -1.48 0.86 -20.09
C VAL A 20 -2.29 1.48 -21.24
N LYS A 21 -1.64 1.90 -22.33
CA LYS A 21 -2.33 2.51 -23.48
C LYS A 21 -3.28 1.54 -24.21
N PRO A 22 -2.93 0.26 -24.42
CA PRO A 22 -3.90 -0.71 -24.95
C PRO A 22 -5.01 -1.04 -23.96
N LEU A 23 -4.71 -1.14 -22.66
CA LEU A 23 -5.69 -1.43 -21.62
C LEU A 23 -6.84 -0.41 -21.59
N SER A 24 -6.54 0.87 -21.81
CA SER A 24 -7.56 1.93 -21.85
C SER A 24 -8.50 1.84 -23.06
N LYS A 25 -8.19 1.00 -24.05
CA LYS A 25 -8.98 0.79 -25.27
C LYS A 25 -9.77 -0.51 -25.23
N LEU A 26 -9.59 -1.34 -24.20
CA LEU A 26 -10.36 -2.57 -24.07
C LEU A 26 -11.84 -2.25 -23.82
N PRO A 27 -12.76 -3.01 -24.44
CA PRO A 27 -14.19 -2.78 -24.25
C PRO A 27 -14.59 -3.07 -22.80
N PRO A 28 -15.46 -2.25 -22.19
CA PRO A 28 -16.02 -2.58 -20.88
C PRO A 28 -16.88 -3.85 -20.98
N SER A 29 -16.76 -4.72 -19.98
CA SER A 29 -17.62 -5.89 -19.82
C SER A 29 -18.23 -5.89 -18.43
N PRO A 30 -19.55 -6.10 -18.27
CA PRO A 30 -20.21 -6.12 -16.97
C PRO A 30 -19.76 -7.31 -16.10
N GLU A 31 -19.15 -8.34 -16.68
CA GLU A 31 -18.66 -9.53 -15.99
C GLU A 31 -17.19 -9.43 -15.56
N THR A 32 -16.51 -8.31 -15.86
CA THR A 32 -15.07 -8.15 -15.59
C THR A 32 -14.79 -6.99 -14.64
N ASN A 33 -13.65 -7.03 -13.96
CA ASN A 33 -13.18 -5.98 -13.07
C ASN A 33 -12.21 -5.01 -13.78
N LEU A 34 -12.38 -4.86 -15.11
CA LEU A 34 -11.50 -4.07 -15.96
C LEU A 34 -11.38 -2.62 -15.48
N SER A 35 -12.46 -2.04 -14.95
CA SER A 35 -12.47 -0.68 -14.41
C SER A 35 -11.54 -0.52 -13.20
N ALA A 36 -11.48 -1.52 -12.30
CA ALA A 36 -10.55 -1.51 -11.18
C ALA A 36 -9.09 -1.66 -11.66
N ILE A 37 -8.83 -2.52 -12.65
CA ILE A 37 -7.49 -2.66 -13.24
C ILE A 37 -7.05 -1.36 -13.92
N GLN A 38 -7.93 -0.72 -14.69
CA GLN A 38 -7.68 0.59 -15.28
C GLN A 38 -7.42 1.66 -14.20
N ALA A 39 -8.19 1.66 -13.11
CA ALA A 39 -7.99 2.58 -11.99
C ALA A 39 -6.68 2.32 -11.23
N MET A 40 -6.18 1.09 -11.21
CA MET A 40 -4.89 0.71 -10.64
C MET A 40 -3.73 1.24 -11.50
N PHE A 41 -3.82 1.11 -12.83
CA PHE A 41 -2.75 1.48 -13.75
C PHE A 41 -2.79 2.96 -14.20
N HIS A 42 -3.87 3.68 -13.90
CA HIS A 42 -4.05 5.09 -14.24
C HIS A 42 -2.88 6.00 -13.87
N THR A 43 -2.18 5.76 -12.75
CA THR A 43 -1.09 6.62 -12.26
C THR A 43 0.26 6.31 -12.91
N ILE A 44 0.41 5.15 -13.59
CA ILE A 44 1.68 4.73 -14.19
C ILE A 44 2.25 5.74 -15.20
N PRO A 45 1.47 6.38 -16.09
CA PRO A 45 1.97 7.43 -16.97
C PRO A 45 2.59 8.63 -16.23
N SER A 46 2.00 9.06 -15.11
CA SER A 46 2.53 10.15 -14.29
C SER A 46 3.84 9.76 -13.60
N ILE A 47 3.92 8.50 -13.16
CA ILE A 47 5.18 7.93 -12.64
C ILE A 47 6.26 7.93 -13.72
N TYR A 48 5.95 7.44 -14.92
CA TYR A 48 6.86 7.45 -16.06
C TYR A 48 7.38 8.86 -16.38
N PHE A 49 6.48 9.86 -16.43
CA PHE A 49 6.86 11.25 -16.65
C PHE A 49 7.81 11.79 -15.56
N THR A 50 7.52 11.48 -14.29
CA THR A 50 8.36 11.88 -13.16
C THR A 50 9.74 11.20 -13.21
N SER A 51 9.80 9.91 -13.53
CA SER A 51 11.08 9.20 -13.73
C SER A 51 11.87 9.77 -14.90
N LYS A 52 11.20 10.16 -15.99
CA LYS A 52 11.85 10.76 -17.16
C LYS A 52 12.45 12.13 -16.83
N GLU A 53 11.76 12.95 -16.04
CA GLU A 53 12.28 14.23 -15.56
C GLU A 53 13.47 14.04 -14.62
N LEU A 54 13.40 13.06 -13.70
CA LEU A 54 14.53 12.70 -12.85
C LEU A 54 15.73 12.24 -13.68
N LEU A 55 15.52 11.38 -14.67
CA LEU A 55 16.56 10.90 -15.57
C LEU A 55 17.24 12.05 -16.31
N LYS A 56 16.45 12.97 -16.87
CA LYS A 56 16.97 14.15 -17.58
C LYS A 56 17.92 14.96 -16.71
N ARG A 57 17.54 15.24 -15.47
CA ARG A 57 18.38 15.97 -14.50
C ARG A 57 19.65 15.19 -14.14
N LEU A 58 19.54 13.87 -13.97
CA LEU A 58 20.69 13.00 -13.72
C LEU A 58 21.62 12.91 -14.95
N GLU A 59 21.08 12.99 -16.17
CA GLU A 59 21.86 13.02 -17.42
C GLU A 59 22.62 14.33 -17.53
N GLU A 60 21.96 15.47 -17.32
CA GLU A 60 22.59 16.78 -17.30
C GLU A 60 23.73 16.83 -16.27
N ASP A 61 23.50 16.34 -15.05
CA ASP A 61 24.54 16.24 -14.03
C ASP A 61 25.68 15.31 -14.43
N TYR A 62 25.39 14.12 -14.95
CA TYR A 62 26.41 13.13 -15.30
C TYR A 62 27.30 13.55 -16.47
N PHE A 63 26.74 14.19 -17.49
CA PHE A 63 27.49 14.58 -18.70
C PHE A 63 28.13 15.97 -18.63
N ASN A 64 27.60 16.88 -17.80
CA ASN A 64 28.20 18.22 -17.64
C ASN A 64 29.33 18.27 -16.60
N GLN A 65 29.65 17.13 -15.95
CA GLN A 65 30.76 17.01 -15.00
C GLN A 65 32.13 16.99 -15.71
N GLY A 66 32.57 18.15 -16.18
CA GLY A 66 33.98 18.41 -16.48
C GLY A 66 34.80 18.56 -15.21
N TYR A 67 35.01 17.47 -14.45
CA TYR A 67 35.96 17.26 -13.32
C TYR A 67 36.14 18.33 -12.22
N ALA A 68 35.49 19.49 -12.27
CA ALA A 68 35.62 20.54 -11.26
C ALA A 68 34.34 21.37 -11.17
N ALA A 69 33.81 21.44 -9.95
CA ALA A 69 32.77 22.34 -9.45
C ALA A 69 31.29 21.91 -9.66
N LYS A 70 30.69 21.47 -8.55
CA LYS A 70 29.26 21.23 -8.30
C LYS A 70 28.61 20.09 -9.10
N SER A 71 28.91 18.85 -8.70
CA SER A 71 27.89 17.81 -8.82
C SER A 71 26.67 18.26 -7.99
N SER A 72 25.48 17.97 -8.51
CA SER A 72 24.19 18.49 -8.05
C SER A 72 23.25 17.38 -7.57
N LEU A 73 23.77 16.16 -7.38
CA LEU A 73 22.98 14.96 -7.12
C LEU A 73 22.10 15.10 -5.87
N GLY A 74 22.65 15.68 -4.80
CA GLY A 74 21.89 15.96 -3.58
C GLY A 74 20.71 16.92 -3.87
N ASP A 75 20.98 18.00 -4.58
CA ASP A 75 19.98 19.03 -4.90
C ASP A 75 18.90 18.50 -5.84
N ILE A 76 19.26 17.68 -6.84
CA ILE A 76 18.30 16.98 -7.72
C ILE A 76 17.27 16.18 -6.91
N PHE A 77 17.71 15.41 -5.91
CA PHE A 77 16.79 14.64 -5.08
C PHE A 77 15.99 15.47 -4.09
N LEU A 78 16.51 16.62 -3.65
CA LEU A 78 15.75 17.58 -2.86
C LEU A 78 14.62 18.22 -3.69
N GLU A 79 14.89 18.58 -4.94
CA GLU A 79 13.90 19.13 -5.86
C GLU A 79 12.88 18.07 -6.31
N MET A 80 13.33 16.86 -6.62
CA MET A 80 12.47 15.80 -7.15
C MET A 80 11.68 15.06 -6.06
N GLY A 81 12.10 15.11 -4.78
CA GLY A 81 11.57 14.20 -3.77
C GLY A 81 10.06 14.34 -3.50
N GLU A 82 9.51 15.56 -3.51
CA GLU A 82 8.04 15.73 -3.39
C GLU A 82 7.29 15.07 -4.56
N TYR A 83 7.81 15.17 -5.78
CA TYR A 83 7.22 14.56 -6.97
C TYR A 83 7.24 13.03 -6.92
N LEU A 84 8.19 12.41 -6.20
CA LEU A 84 8.21 10.97 -5.99
C LEU A 84 6.95 10.47 -5.25
N LYS A 85 6.20 11.32 -4.54
CA LYS A 85 4.92 10.93 -3.94
C LYS A 85 3.88 10.44 -4.95
N VAL A 86 4.08 10.70 -6.25
CA VAL A 86 3.27 10.18 -7.37
C VAL A 86 3.13 8.65 -7.40
N TYR A 87 4.04 7.91 -6.74
CA TYR A 87 3.93 6.45 -6.63
C TYR A 87 2.81 5.99 -5.68
N ALA A 88 2.37 6.83 -4.73
CA ALA A 88 1.45 6.42 -3.67
C ALA A 88 0.10 5.85 -4.17
N PRO A 89 -0.60 6.45 -5.14
CA PRO A 89 -1.86 5.91 -5.63
C PRO A 89 -1.73 4.49 -6.21
N LEU A 90 -0.64 4.23 -6.95
CA LEU A 90 -0.36 2.89 -7.47
C LEU A 90 -0.08 1.91 -6.32
N LEU A 91 0.81 2.27 -5.39
CA LEU A 91 1.18 1.41 -4.26
C LEU A 91 -0.02 1.04 -3.37
N ASN A 92 -0.98 1.96 -3.24
CA ASN A 92 -2.18 1.79 -2.43
C ASN A 92 -3.27 0.96 -3.13
N LYS A 93 -3.36 1.02 -4.46
CA LYS A 93 -4.37 0.28 -5.24
C LYS A 93 -3.90 -1.07 -5.76
N TYR A 94 -2.59 -1.32 -5.74
CA TYR A 94 -2.03 -2.54 -6.29
C TYR A 94 -2.51 -3.78 -5.53
N ASP A 95 -3.22 -4.65 -6.26
CA ASP A 95 -3.60 -5.98 -5.81
C ASP A 95 -3.30 -6.98 -6.92
N SER A 96 -2.32 -7.87 -6.69
CA SER A 96 -1.95 -8.89 -7.67
C SER A 96 -3.08 -9.90 -7.91
N LYS A 97 -3.94 -10.14 -6.92
CA LYS A 97 -5.05 -11.10 -7.05
C LYS A 97 -6.09 -10.61 -8.04
N GLU A 98 -6.38 -9.31 -8.04
CA GLU A 98 -7.30 -8.70 -9.01
C GLU A 98 -6.75 -8.80 -10.44
N ILE A 99 -5.43 -8.60 -10.62
CA ILE A 99 -4.79 -8.79 -11.93
C ILE A 99 -4.91 -10.25 -12.39
N THR A 100 -4.60 -11.23 -11.52
CA THR A 100 -4.72 -12.65 -11.85
C THR A 100 -6.16 -13.03 -12.20
N LYS A 101 -7.13 -12.60 -11.38
CA LYS A 101 -8.55 -12.87 -11.59
C LYS A 101 -9.03 -12.27 -12.92
N GLU A 102 -8.67 -11.02 -13.22
CA GLU A 102 -9.03 -10.39 -14.49
C GLU A 102 -8.41 -11.17 -15.68
N ARG A 103 -7.16 -11.64 -15.54
CA ARG A 103 -6.50 -12.47 -16.57
C ARG A 103 -7.25 -13.78 -16.82
N GLU A 104 -7.84 -14.39 -15.80
CA GLU A 104 -8.61 -15.63 -15.92
C GLU A 104 -9.97 -15.42 -16.60
N VAL A 105 -10.66 -14.31 -16.33
CA VAL A 105 -12.04 -14.08 -16.78
C VAL A 105 -12.17 -13.21 -18.03
N ASN A 106 -11.14 -12.43 -18.39
CA ASN A 106 -11.19 -11.51 -19.53
C ASN A 106 -10.15 -11.90 -20.61
N PRO A 107 -10.58 -12.58 -21.70
CA PRO A 107 -9.69 -12.99 -22.78
C PRO A 107 -8.95 -11.85 -23.48
N HIS A 108 -9.55 -10.65 -23.55
CA HIS A 108 -8.88 -9.49 -24.14
C HIS A 108 -7.75 -8.98 -23.26
N PHE A 109 -7.96 -8.96 -21.94
CA PHE A 109 -6.93 -8.62 -20.98
C PHE A 109 -5.83 -9.70 -20.94
N ALA A 110 -6.21 -10.98 -20.96
CA ALA A 110 -5.26 -12.09 -21.02
C ALA A 110 -4.33 -11.98 -22.23
N LYS A 111 -4.91 -11.79 -23.43
CA LYS A 111 -4.14 -11.59 -24.66
C LYS A 111 -3.21 -10.38 -24.57
N LEU A 112 -3.69 -9.27 -24.00
CA LEU A 112 -2.88 -8.06 -23.82
C LEU A 112 -1.67 -8.33 -22.91
N VAL A 113 -1.89 -9.03 -21.79
CA VAL A 113 -0.82 -9.43 -20.86
C VAL A 113 0.16 -10.36 -21.57
N ASP A 114 -0.31 -11.38 -22.28
CA ASP A 114 0.55 -12.32 -23.03
C ASP A 114 1.40 -11.60 -24.09
N ASP A 115 0.81 -10.67 -24.84
CA ASP A 115 1.51 -9.85 -25.85
C ASP A 115 2.56 -8.94 -25.20
N PHE A 116 2.25 -8.37 -24.03
CA PHE A 116 3.20 -7.60 -23.23
C PHE A 116 4.37 -8.49 -22.77
N GLU A 117 4.09 -9.62 -22.13
CA GLU A 117 5.11 -10.50 -21.56
C GLU A 117 6.04 -11.08 -22.63
N LYS A 118 5.49 -11.39 -23.81
CA LYS A 118 6.25 -11.85 -24.97
C LYS A 118 7.19 -10.78 -25.53
N LYS A 119 6.73 -9.53 -25.66
CA LYS A 119 7.54 -8.41 -26.19
C LYS A 119 8.61 -7.96 -25.20
N CYS A 120 8.28 -7.98 -23.91
CA CYS A 120 9.16 -7.54 -22.84
C CYS A 120 10.11 -8.63 -22.33
N HIS A 121 9.91 -9.89 -22.75
CA HIS A 121 10.67 -11.05 -22.26
C HIS A 121 10.65 -11.18 -20.72
N GLY A 122 9.48 -10.92 -20.11
CA GLY A 122 9.31 -11.01 -18.65
C GLY A 122 7.85 -10.83 -18.24
N THR A 123 7.48 -11.31 -17.04
CA THR A 123 6.09 -11.30 -16.60
C THR A 123 5.59 -9.90 -16.21
N ILE A 124 4.28 -9.67 -16.27
CA ILE A 124 3.67 -8.42 -15.80
C ILE A 124 4.02 -8.15 -14.33
N GLU A 125 4.04 -9.17 -13.47
CA GLU A 125 4.37 -9.06 -12.05
C GLU A 125 5.81 -8.59 -11.85
N PHE A 126 6.76 -9.08 -12.66
CA PHE A 126 8.16 -8.65 -12.59
C PHE A 126 8.29 -7.14 -12.88
N TYR A 127 7.66 -6.66 -13.94
CA TYR A 127 7.70 -5.24 -14.32
C TYR A 127 7.00 -4.34 -13.30
N LEU A 128 5.82 -4.74 -12.81
CA LEU A 128 5.10 -3.98 -11.78
C LEU A 128 5.85 -3.99 -10.43
N ALA A 129 6.48 -5.11 -10.05
CA ALA A 129 7.32 -5.18 -8.86
C ALA A 129 8.52 -4.22 -8.96
N ARG A 130 9.22 -4.17 -10.12
CA ARG A 130 10.32 -3.22 -10.34
C ARG A 130 9.84 -1.77 -10.20
N LEU A 131 8.71 -1.45 -10.82
CA LEU A 131 8.11 -0.12 -10.75
C LEU A 131 7.80 0.27 -9.30
N MET A 132 7.12 -0.59 -8.55
CA MET A 132 6.76 -0.33 -7.16
C MET A 132 7.97 -0.30 -6.20
N GLN A 133 9.03 -1.05 -6.50
CA GLN A 133 10.23 -1.08 -5.67
C GLN A 133 11.16 0.11 -5.92
N ARG A 134 11.15 0.72 -7.11
CA ARG A 134 12.03 1.83 -7.47
C ARG A 134 12.14 2.93 -6.39
N PRO A 135 11.03 3.49 -5.87
CA PRO A 135 11.04 4.48 -4.80
C PRO A 135 11.84 4.04 -3.55
N THR A 136 11.80 2.75 -3.20
CA THR A 136 12.51 2.20 -2.04
C THR A 136 14.03 2.09 -2.25
N LYS A 137 14.50 2.18 -3.50
CA LYS A 137 15.93 2.08 -3.83
C LYS A 137 16.66 3.40 -3.65
N TYR A 138 16.00 4.56 -3.78
CA TYR A 138 16.67 5.86 -3.69
C TYR A 138 17.43 6.09 -2.38
N PRO A 139 16.89 5.78 -1.18
CA PRO A 139 17.65 5.89 0.07
C PRO A 139 18.91 5.02 0.08
N LEU A 140 18.85 3.80 -0.48
CA LEU A 140 19.99 2.89 -0.56
C LEU A 140 21.06 3.41 -1.50
N LEU A 141 20.64 3.92 -2.66
CA LEU A 141 21.52 4.48 -3.68
C LEU A 141 22.24 5.74 -3.17
N ILE A 142 21.52 6.68 -2.56
CA ILE A 142 22.11 7.91 -2.01
C ILE A 142 23.02 7.58 -0.83
N SER A 143 22.65 6.63 0.04
CA SER A 143 23.52 6.17 1.12
C SER A 143 24.84 5.59 0.62
N ALA A 144 24.81 4.82 -0.48
CA ALA A 144 26.01 4.25 -1.07
C ALA A 144 26.94 5.32 -1.66
N VAL A 145 26.40 6.40 -2.25
CA VAL A 145 27.17 7.56 -2.68
C VAL A 145 27.76 8.27 -1.47
N LEU A 146 26.93 8.61 -0.49
CA LEU A 146 27.33 9.33 0.72
C LEU A 146 28.48 8.62 1.46
N LYS A 147 28.45 7.29 1.58
CA LYS A 147 29.55 6.51 2.19
C LYS A 147 30.90 6.68 1.48
N LYS A 148 30.90 7.00 0.19
CA LYS A 148 32.09 7.23 -0.63
C LYS A 148 32.44 8.71 -0.78
N THR A 149 31.61 9.61 -0.25
CA THR A 149 31.80 11.05 -0.29
C THR A 149 32.50 11.52 0.99
N PRO A 150 33.75 12.04 0.90
CA PRO A 150 34.47 12.59 2.06
C PRO A 150 33.72 13.75 2.72
N GLU A 151 33.98 13.99 4.01
CA GLU A 151 33.36 15.10 4.75
C GLU A 151 33.69 16.48 4.17
N THR A 152 34.87 16.61 3.55
CA THR A 152 35.34 17.85 2.91
C THR A 152 34.75 18.06 1.51
N HIS A 153 33.99 17.09 0.97
CA HIS A 153 33.42 17.21 -0.36
C HIS A 153 32.26 18.22 -0.37
N PRO A 154 32.19 19.14 -1.36
CA PRO A 154 31.20 20.22 -1.38
C PRO A 154 29.73 19.74 -1.41
N GLU A 155 29.46 18.54 -1.92
CA GLU A 155 28.10 17.96 -1.91
C GLU A 155 27.75 17.15 -0.67
N ARG A 156 28.67 16.99 0.29
CA ARG A 156 28.42 16.13 1.46
C ARG A 156 27.11 16.53 2.16
N GLU A 157 26.95 17.82 2.43
CA GLU A 157 25.75 18.36 3.11
C GLU A 157 24.46 18.19 2.28
N SER A 158 24.50 18.48 0.97
CA SER A 158 23.33 18.31 0.11
C SER A 158 22.91 16.83 0.00
N LEU A 159 23.87 15.90 -0.06
CA LEU A 159 23.61 14.46 -0.05
C LEU A 159 23.04 13.97 1.28
N GLU A 160 23.48 14.50 2.43
CA GLU A 160 22.92 14.16 3.74
C GLU A 160 21.47 14.63 3.90
N ARG A 161 21.18 15.85 3.43
CA ARG A 161 19.81 16.38 3.38
C ARG A 161 18.93 15.56 2.44
N ALA A 162 19.43 15.27 1.24
CA ALA A 162 18.73 14.42 0.26
C ALA A 162 18.44 13.03 0.82
N TYR A 163 19.43 12.37 1.44
CA TYR A 163 19.26 11.07 2.07
C TYR A 163 18.17 11.09 3.14
N SER A 164 18.22 12.07 4.03
CA SER A 164 17.21 12.25 5.08
C SER A 164 15.82 12.48 4.49
N PHE A 165 15.74 13.27 3.41
CA PHE A 165 14.48 13.58 2.75
C PHE A 165 13.86 12.36 2.05
N VAL A 166 14.62 11.63 1.24
CA VAL A 166 14.11 10.41 0.59
C VAL A 166 13.74 9.31 1.59
N LYS A 167 14.43 9.25 2.74
CA LYS A 167 14.07 8.34 3.84
C LYS A 167 12.72 8.72 4.46
N LYS A 168 12.44 10.02 4.64
CA LYS A 168 11.14 10.50 5.09
C LYS A 168 10.04 10.16 4.10
N ILE A 169 10.28 10.33 2.79
CA ILE A 169 9.32 9.96 1.75
C ILE A 169 9.05 8.45 1.75
N ALA A 170 10.09 7.62 1.92
CA ALA A 170 9.94 6.18 2.04
C ALA A 170 9.09 5.77 3.26
N GLY A 171 9.33 6.42 4.41
CA GLY A 171 8.49 6.26 5.60
C GLY A 171 7.03 6.69 5.35
N TRP A 172 6.84 7.79 4.63
CA TRP A 172 5.52 8.30 4.26
C TRP A 172 4.75 7.31 3.37
N TRP A 173 5.36 6.71 2.34
CA TRP A 173 4.69 5.68 1.53
C TRP A 173 4.23 4.48 2.36
N ASN A 174 5.09 4.01 3.27
CA ASN A 174 4.75 2.89 4.15
C ASN A 174 3.57 3.24 5.08
N GLU A 175 3.50 4.49 5.56
CA GLU A 175 2.35 4.95 6.35
C GLU A 175 1.08 5.09 5.50
N GLN A 176 1.18 5.55 4.25
CA GLN A 176 0.04 5.58 3.33
C GLN A 176 -0.53 4.18 3.10
N ARG A 177 0.35 3.19 2.87
CA ARG A 177 -0.08 1.80 2.70
C ARG A 177 -0.78 1.27 3.96
N ARG A 178 -0.18 1.50 5.14
CA ARG A 178 -0.79 1.12 6.43
C ARG A 178 -2.16 1.74 6.65
N LYS A 179 -2.39 2.98 6.20
CA LYS A 179 -3.70 3.62 6.28
C LYS A 179 -4.73 2.94 5.39
N VAL A 180 -4.37 2.56 4.17
CA VAL A 180 -5.25 1.80 3.28
C VAL A 180 -5.58 0.43 3.86
N ASP A 181 -4.59 -0.29 4.39
CA ASP A 181 -4.80 -1.59 5.02
C ASP A 181 -5.74 -1.47 6.25
N ARG A 182 -5.56 -0.43 7.07
CA ARG A 182 -6.45 -0.14 8.21
C ARG A 182 -7.88 0.17 7.78
N GLN A 183 -8.06 0.93 6.70
CA GLN A 183 -9.39 1.21 6.15
C GLN A 183 -10.06 -0.05 5.60
N GLY A 184 -9.30 -0.91 4.89
CA GLY A 184 -9.80 -2.20 4.41
C GLY A 184 -10.30 -3.10 5.54
N ARG A 185 -9.51 -3.21 6.63
CA ARG A 185 -9.92 -3.95 7.84
C ARG A 185 -11.18 -3.38 8.48
N LEU A 186 -11.33 -2.05 8.50
CA LEU A 186 -12.53 -1.40 9.04
C LEU A 186 -13.77 -1.71 8.18
N LEU A 187 -13.63 -1.71 6.86
CA LEU A 187 -14.70 -2.09 5.93
C LEU A 187 -15.13 -3.55 6.12
N GLU A 188 -14.18 -4.47 6.27
CA GLU A 188 -14.49 -5.88 6.60
C GLU A 188 -15.22 -6.01 7.95
N LYS A 189 -14.86 -5.17 8.93
CA LYS A 189 -15.49 -5.18 10.26
C LYS A 189 -16.92 -4.63 10.20
N GLU A 190 -17.14 -3.54 9.47
CA GLU A 190 -18.47 -3.00 9.17
C GLU A 190 -19.37 -4.05 8.52
N GLY A 191 -18.87 -4.78 7.53
CA GLY A 191 -19.62 -5.87 6.89
C GLY A 191 -19.99 -7.01 7.87
N ARG A 192 -19.09 -7.35 8.80
CA ARG A 192 -19.32 -8.40 9.82
C ARG A 192 -20.33 -7.98 10.90
N LEU A 193 -20.30 -6.71 11.30
CA LEU A 193 -21.16 -6.16 12.35
C LEU A 193 -22.48 -5.60 11.82
N MET A 194 -22.58 -5.34 10.52
CA MET A 194 -23.71 -4.68 9.87
C MET A 194 -24.03 -3.30 10.48
N ILE A 195 -22.99 -2.56 10.87
CA ILE A 195 -23.08 -1.19 11.40
C ILE A 195 -22.11 -0.27 10.63
N PRO A 196 -22.48 0.99 10.36
CA PRO A 196 -21.61 1.92 9.65
C PRO A 196 -20.42 2.31 10.52
N LEU A 197 -19.22 1.89 10.12
CA LEU A 197 -17.97 2.19 10.81
C LEU A 197 -17.03 3.06 9.98
N VAL A 198 -17.03 2.93 8.66
CA VAL A 198 -16.06 3.60 7.81
C VAL A 198 -16.36 5.10 7.73
N LEU A 199 -15.45 5.91 8.27
CA LEU A 199 -15.45 7.37 8.13
C LEU A 199 -14.08 7.83 7.62
N PRO A 200 -13.98 8.90 6.82
CA PRO A 200 -12.69 9.40 6.31
C PRO A 200 -11.68 9.72 7.42
N SER A 201 -12.15 10.19 8.57
CA SER A 201 -11.32 10.55 9.73
C SER A 201 -11.06 9.40 10.70
N ARG A 202 -11.73 8.24 10.53
CA ARG A 202 -11.62 7.12 11.47
C ARG A 202 -10.46 6.21 11.10
N LEU A 203 -9.53 6.04 12.03
CA LEU A 203 -8.41 5.11 11.90
C LEU A 203 -8.61 3.93 12.83
N LEU A 204 -8.59 2.71 12.27
CA LEU A 204 -8.48 1.49 13.07
C LEU A 204 -7.09 1.45 13.72
N LEU A 205 -7.03 1.54 15.03
CA LEU A 205 -5.80 1.47 15.81
C LEU A 205 -5.47 0.01 16.13
N GLU A 206 -6.43 -0.70 16.72
CA GLU A 206 -6.28 -2.10 17.15
C GLU A 206 -7.59 -2.89 16.96
N ASP A 207 -7.48 -4.20 16.72
CA ASP A 207 -8.61 -5.14 16.74
C ASP A 207 -8.16 -6.39 17.49
N ILE A 208 -8.61 -6.53 18.73
CA ILE A 208 -8.07 -7.49 19.71
C ILE A 208 -9.20 -8.38 20.20
N GLU A 209 -8.99 -9.70 20.24
CA GLU A 209 -9.87 -10.63 20.95
C GLU A 209 -9.31 -10.89 22.35
N CYS A 210 -10.14 -10.68 23.38
CA CYS A 210 -9.78 -11.02 24.76
C CYS A 210 -10.96 -11.64 25.51
N LYS A 211 -10.67 -12.23 26.67
CA LYS A 211 -11.68 -12.75 27.60
C LYS A 211 -12.00 -11.68 28.63
N ALA A 212 -13.26 -11.27 28.72
CA ALA A 212 -13.68 -10.23 29.66
C ALA A 212 -15.04 -10.58 30.29
N ASP A 213 -15.22 -10.20 31.55
CA ASP A 213 -16.52 -10.23 32.23
C ASP A 213 -17.28 -8.94 31.91
N PHE A 214 -17.96 -8.94 30.77
CA PHE A 214 -18.70 -7.77 30.29
C PHE A 214 -20.06 -7.58 30.97
N LYS A 215 -20.64 -8.66 31.49
CA LYS A 215 -21.97 -8.63 32.13
C LYS A 215 -21.90 -8.49 33.65
N GLN A 216 -20.71 -8.38 34.23
CA GLN A 216 -20.48 -8.36 35.68
C GLN A 216 -21.07 -9.58 36.38
N ARG A 217 -20.91 -10.76 35.76
CA ARG A 217 -21.46 -12.05 36.26
C ARG A 217 -20.38 -13.00 36.75
N CYS A 218 -19.13 -12.54 36.86
CA CYS A 218 -17.96 -13.36 37.12
C CYS A 218 -17.75 -14.46 36.07
N VAL A 219 -18.22 -14.24 34.83
CA VAL A 219 -18.07 -15.18 33.71
C VAL A 219 -17.31 -14.48 32.59
N LEU A 220 -16.16 -15.06 32.23
CA LEU A 220 -15.34 -14.55 31.14
C LEU A 220 -15.90 -14.99 29.78
N GLU A 221 -16.38 -14.03 29.00
CA GLU A 221 -16.83 -14.25 27.63
C GLU A 221 -15.75 -13.79 26.64
N LYS A 222 -15.69 -14.39 25.45
CA LYS A 222 -14.80 -13.93 24.38
C LYS A 222 -15.39 -12.67 23.75
N ILE A 223 -14.64 -11.58 23.79
CA ILE A 223 -15.05 -10.27 23.29
C ILE A 223 -13.96 -9.73 22.39
N LYS A 224 -14.37 -9.15 21.27
CA LYS A 224 -13.51 -8.42 20.35
C LYS A 224 -13.64 -6.93 20.61
N PHE A 225 -12.49 -6.28 20.77
CA PHE A 225 -12.31 -4.86 20.99
C PHE A 225 -11.74 -4.26 19.71
N CYS A 226 -12.59 -3.55 18.98
CA CYS A 226 -12.19 -2.78 17.82
C CYS A 226 -11.96 -1.33 18.27
N VAL A 227 -10.69 -0.97 18.44
CA VAL A 227 -10.27 0.35 18.90
C VAL A 227 -9.98 1.22 17.69
N CYS A 228 -10.81 2.23 17.47
CA CYS A 228 -10.60 3.25 16.46
C CYS A 228 -10.11 4.55 17.10
N SER A 229 -9.66 5.53 16.31
CA SER A 229 -9.17 6.83 16.80
C SER A 229 -10.17 7.66 17.59
N ASP A 230 -11.47 7.39 17.44
CA ASP A 230 -12.58 8.15 18.03
C ASP A 230 -13.59 7.28 18.79
N ILE A 231 -13.64 5.97 18.50
CA ILE A 231 -14.66 5.05 19.01
C ILE A 231 -14.04 3.70 19.39
N LEU A 232 -14.54 3.10 20.45
CA LEU A 232 -14.30 1.73 20.85
C LEU A 232 -15.56 0.91 20.58
N ILE A 233 -15.44 -0.18 19.83
CA ILE A 233 -16.56 -1.08 19.52
C ILE A 233 -16.28 -2.44 20.13
N LEU A 234 -17.29 -2.97 20.81
CA LEU A 234 -17.27 -4.28 21.43
C LEU A 234 -18.23 -5.20 20.68
N SER A 235 -17.74 -6.39 20.34
CA SER A 235 -18.52 -7.43 19.70
C SER A 235 -18.17 -8.81 20.24
N THR A 236 -19.07 -9.77 20.08
CA THR A 236 -18.78 -11.19 20.33
C THR A 236 -18.79 -11.98 19.03
N PRO A 237 -17.99 -13.05 18.93
CA PRO A 237 -18.18 -14.02 17.86
C PRO A 237 -19.60 -14.62 17.92
N PRO A 238 -20.11 -15.17 16.80
CA PRO A 238 -21.44 -15.73 16.77
C PRO A 238 -21.54 -16.93 17.73
N PRO A 239 -22.70 -17.14 18.39
CA PRO A 239 -22.90 -18.29 19.27
C PRO A 239 -22.76 -19.61 18.49
N LEU A 240 -22.15 -20.62 19.12
CA LEU A 240 -21.89 -21.95 18.52
C LEU A 240 -23.14 -22.60 17.88
N SER A 241 -24.34 -22.29 18.36
CA SER A 241 -25.62 -22.76 17.81
C SER A 241 -25.92 -22.27 16.39
N SER A 242 -25.25 -21.21 15.93
CA SER A 242 -25.41 -20.66 14.58
C SER A 242 -24.43 -21.24 13.55
N LEU A 243 -23.46 -22.07 13.98
CA LEU A 243 -22.48 -22.73 13.12
C LEU A 243 -22.98 -24.09 12.59
N SER A 244 -24.02 -24.69 13.20
CA SER A 244 -24.50 -26.05 12.86
C SER A 244 -25.52 -26.12 11.71
N GLY A 245 -25.68 -25.07 10.90
CA GLY A 245 -26.72 -24.98 9.87
C GLY A 245 -26.26 -24.89 8.41
N ARG A 246 -24.96 -25.04 8.11
CA ARG A 246 -24.41 -24.85 6.75
C ARG A 246 -23.54 -26.01 6.30
N GLU A 247 -24.12 -27.20 6.17
CA GLU A 247 -23.62 -28.22 5.24
C GLU A 247 -24.76 -28.66 4.33
N SER A 248 -24.99 -27.90 3.25
CA SER A 248 -25.67 -28.37 2.03
C SER A 248 -25.54 -27.31 0.93
N GLY A 249 -24.85 -27.66 -0.17
CA GLY A 249 -25.11 -27.09 -1.50
C GLY A 249 -24.25 -25.93 -2.00
N LYS A 250 -23.30 -26.28 -2.89
CA LYS A 250 -22.76 -25.54 -4.05
C LYS A 250 -22.72 -23.99 -4.01
N GLY A 251 -21.50 -23.46 -4.06
CA GLY A 251 -21.16 -22.25 -4.82
C GLY A 251 -21.77 -20.95 -4.33
N GLY A 252 -21.48 -20.56 -3.09
CA GLY A 252 -21.75 -19.23 -2.57
C GLY A 252 -20.54 -18.71 -1.80
N GLU A 253 -20.24 -17.42 -1.97
CA GLU A 253 -19.18 -16.69 -1.25
C GLU A 253 -19.12 -17.13 0.22
N LYS A 254 -17.91 -17.33 0.75
CA LYS A 254 -17.67 -17.59 2.17
C LYS A 254 -18.28 -16.43 2.98
N GLY A 255 -19.52 -16.59 3.41
CA GLY A 255 -20.20 -15.63 4.28
C GLY A 255 -19.40 -15.54 5.57
N GLY A 256 -18.68 -14.43 5.76
CA GLY A 256 -17.87 -14.20 6.94
C GLY A 256 -18.69 -14.41 8.22
N GLU A 257 -18.04 -14.96 9.25
CA GLU A 257 -18.63 -15.14 10.57
C GLU A 257 -19.22 -13.81 11.04
N ARG A 258 -20.56 -13.74 11.13
CA ARG A 258 -21.26 -12.54 11.61
C ARG A 258 -20.89 -12.30 13.06
N GLU A 259 -20.44 -11.09 13.37
CA GLU A 259 -20.16 -10.70 14.74
C GLU A 259 -21.42 -10.10 15.37
N GLN A 260 -21.70 -10.42 16.62
CA GLN A 260 -22.79 -9.82 17.37
C GLN A 260 -22.28 -8.53 18.02
N PHE A 261 -22.83 -7.40 17.59
CA PHE A 261 -22.56 -6.10 18.20
C PHE A 261 -23.03 -6.08 19.66
N LEU A 262 -22.17 -5.60 20.56
CA LEU A 262 -22.51 -5.40 21.97
C LEU A 262 -22.67 -3.92 22.31
N LEU A 263 -21.65 -3.11 22.02
CA LEU A 263 -21.56 -1.74 22.49
C LEU A 263 -20.61 -0.91 21.62
N ALA A 264 -20.89 0.39 21.52
CA ALA A 264 -19.97 1.37 20.97
C ALA A 264 -19.83 2.54 21.95
N LEU A 265 -18.59 2.91 22.27
CA LEU A 265 -18.24 3.97 23.21
C LEU A 265 -17.36 4.99 22.51
N GLN A 266 -17.63 6.28 22.68
CA GLN A 266 -16.69 7.30 22.22
C GLN A 266 -15.45 7.26 23.12
N LEU A 267 -14.25 7.26 22.54
CA LEU A 267 -13.03 7.09 23.31
C LEU A 267 -12.83 8.19 24.37
N ARG A 268 -13.38 9.39 24.14
CA ARG A 268 -13.37 10.49 25.12
C ARG A 268 -14.13 10.17 26.42
N ASP A 269 -15.06 9.21 26.36
CA ASP A 269 -15.90 8.79 27.48
C ASP A 269 -15.38 7.47 28.12
N VAL A 270 -14.22 6.99 27.68
CA VAL A 270 -13.59 5.76 28.17
C VAL A 270 -12.41 6.09 29.07
N CYS A 271 -12.43 5.59 30.30
CA CYS A 271 -11.29 5.62 31.20
C CYS A 271 -10.63 4.24 31.26
N LEU A 272 -9.30 4.21 31.13
CA LEU A 272 -8.49 3.01 31.30
C LEU A 272 -7.83 3.05 32.68
N PHE A 273 -7.92 1.94 33.39
CA PHE A 273 -7.26 1.76 34.69
C PHE A 273 -6.42 0.49 34.61
N ASP A 274 -5.17 0.60 35.04
CA ASP A 274 -4.36 -0.58 35.28
C ASP A 274 -4.93 -1.28 36.51
N ILE A 275 -5.42 -2.50 36.31
CA ILE A 275 -5.84 -3.35 37.41
C ILE A 275 -4.55 -4.01 37.93
N PRO A 276 -4.08 -3.68 39.14
CA PRO A 276 -2.94 -4.37 39.73
C PRO A 276 -3.27 -5.86 39.76
N ASP A 277 -2.31 -6.72 39.41
CA ASP A 277 -2.50 -8.17 39.34
C ASP A 277 -3.32 -8.66 40.55
N LEU A 278 -4.62 -8.85 40.33
CA LEU A 278 -5.50 -9.45 41.32
C LEU A 278 -5.02 -10.88 41.44
N ILE A 279 -4.52 -11.20 42.64
CA ILE A 279 -4.15 -12.52 43.14
C ILE A 279 -4.99 -13.57 42.39
N ARG A 280 -4.33 -14.35 41.53
CA ARG A 280 -4.96 -15.47 40.83
C ARG A 280 -5.66 -16.32 41.90
N PRO A 281 -6.98 -16.53 41.83
CA PRO A 281 -7.62 -17.50 42.71
C PRO A 281 -6.99 -18.87 42.40
N GLU A 282 -6.47 -19.53 43.43
CA GLU A 282 -5.98 -20.92 43.38
C GLU A 282 -7.08 -21.89 42.93
#